data_AF-A0A1N7FXE3-F1
#
_entry.id   AF-A0A1N7FXE3-F1
#
_cell.length_a   1.000
_cell.length_b   1.000
_cell.length_c   1.000
_cell.angle_alpha   90.00
_cell.angle_beta   90.00
_cell.angle_gamma   90.00
#
_symmetry.space_group_name_H-M   'P 1'
#
loop_
_entity.id
_entity.type
_entity.pdbx_description
1 polymer ?
#
loop_
_entity_poly.entity_id
_entity_poly.type
_entity_poly.pdbx_seq_one_letter_code
_entity_poly.pdbx_strand_id
1 'polypeptide(L)'
;MLSRVASAAVLAAVPFMTTPQAGAAAAPPVIRYAGLGSCLQADGGRHPCGPLKLWLSNGRVVALPYARRTVAPDEYTVAGVIAVSQDGAQAAYFAGKDGVLTIWEAATGRAREVPTVTWPDDLRMDALTLSPGGRFLGMRGVDASERGVNRVADTTTGKVFTLPRGYQTWDFSPDGKRMMAGDNRRAVLYATGTWSVKLRRSVYMRGDLGPDGVTVAAPKWTKTGGSVKNVVLTRNLATAKRTSIPIRLRKGETALTARWDRAGHLDVLTRSDRHVNGDLRRTHTWYRVNRSTHQLRRIDSFVIPSSVGGYVLAE
;
A
#
# COMPACT_ATOMS: atom_id res chain seq x y z
N MET A 1 -9.67 90.89 -23.66
CA MET A 1 -10.55 89.96 -22.93
C MET A 1 -10.61 88.65 -23.71
N LEU A 2 -9.81 87.65 -23.34
CA LEU A 2 -9.82 86.33 -23.97
C LEU A 2 -9.77 85.28 -22.85
N SER A 3 -10.87 84.53 -22.76
CA SER A 3 -11.20 83.52 -21.76
C SER A 3 -10.33 82.27 -21.87
N ARG A 4 -9.73 81.85 -20.75
CA ARG A 4 -9.07 80.54 -20.62
C ARG A 4 -10.11 79.47 -20.31
N VAL A 5 -10.21 78.45 -21.16
CA VAL A 5 -10.94 77.21 -20.88
C VAL A 5 -9.92 76.19 -20.35
N ALA A 6 -10.16 75.68 -19.13
CA ALA A 6 -9.37 74.62 -18.53
C ALA A 6 -10.01 73.26 -18.86
N SER A 7 -9.28 72.39 -19.56
CA SER A 7 -9.68 70.99 -19.79
C SER A 7 -9.29 70.14 -18.59
N ALA A 8 -10.28 69.59 -17.88
CA ALA A 8 -10.06 68.61 -16.82
C ALA A 8 -9.78 67.23 -17.43
N ALA A 9 -8.58 66.70 -17.22
CA ALA A 9 -8.24 65.32 -17.55
C ALA A 9 -8.73 64.38 -16.44
N VAL A 10 -9.67 63.50 -16.76
CA VAL A 10 -10.12 62.44 -15.85
C VAL A 10 -9.11 61.28 -15.92
N LEU A 11 -8.32 61.11 -14.87
CA LEU A 11 -7.50 59.92 -14.65
C LEU A 11 -8.40 58.78 -14.17
N ALA A 12 -8.70 57.83 -15.07
CA ALA A 12 -9.36 56.59 -14.69
C ALA A 12 -8.39 55.71 -13.90
N ALA A 13 -8.63 55.56 -12.59
CA ALA A 13 -7.92 54.62 -11.75
C ALA A 13 -8.34 53.19 -12.14
N VAL A 14 -7.42 52.42 -12.71
CA VAL A 14 -7.61 50.98 -12.96
C VAL A 14 -7.43 50.25 -11.63
N PRO A 15 -8.45 49.56 -11.09
CA PRO A 15 -8.29 48.80 -9.87
C PRO A 15 -7.37 47.61 -10.14
N PHE A 16 -6.29 47.51 -9.35
CA PHE A 16 -5.50 46.28 -9.29
C PHE A 16 -6.38 45.17 -8.73
N MET A 17 -6.96 44.36 -9.62
CA MET A 17 -7.56 43.10 -9.25
C MET A 17 -6.41 42.14 -8.90
N THR A 18 -6.12 42.01 -7.61
CA THR A 18 -5.33 40.89 -7.11
C THR A 18 -6.14 39.63 -7.35
N THR A 19 -5.82 38.88 -8.41
CA THR A 19 -6.35 37.53 -8.59
C THR A 19 -5.93 36.71 -7.37
N PRO A 20 -6.87 36.10 -6.62
CA PRO A 20 -6.50 35.19 -5.55
C PRO A 20 -5.71 34.06 -6.19
N GLN A 21 -4.44 33.93 -5.80
CA GLN A 21 -3.59 32.82 -6.18
C GLN A 21 -4.33 31.56 -5.73
N ALA A 22 -4.81 30.77 -6.68
CA ALA A 22 -5.42 29.48 -6.39
C ALA A 22 -4.40 28.68 -5.58
N GLY A 23 -4.63 28.61 -4.26
CA GLY A 23 -3.78 27.83 -3.37
C GLY A 23 -3.76 26.43 -3.95
N ALA A 24 -2.56 25.93 -4.28
CA ALA A 24 -2.40 24.58 -4.79
C ALA A 24 -3.21 23.64 -3.90
N ALA A 25 -4.27 23.04 -4.45
CA ALA A 25 -5.14 22.18 -3.66
C ALA A 25 -4.26 21.14 -2.97
N ALA A 26 -4.35 21.07 -1.64
CA ALA A 26 -3.57 20.11 -0.88
C ALA A 26 -3.82 18.71 -1.45
N ALA A 27 -2.75 17.95 -1.66
CA ALA A 27 -2.86 16.60 -2.20
C ALA A 27 -3.87 15.79 -1.36
N PRO A 28 -4.73 14.97 -2.00
CA PRO A 28 -5.72 14.18 -1.28
C PRO A 28 -5.02 13.29 -0.25
N PRO A 29 -5.60 13.10 0.94
CA PRO A 29 -4.98 12.25 1.95
C PRO A 29 -4.94 10.80 1.49
N VAL A 30 -3.85 10.12 1.84
CA VAL A 30 -3.66 8.68 1.60
C VAL A 30 -3.53 7.94 2.91
N ILE A 31 -3.98 6.71 2.97
CA ILE A 31 -3.75 5.80 4.09
C ILE A 31 -2.28 5.41 4.06
N ARG A 32 -1.56 5.64 5.16
CA ARG A 32 -0.17 5.21 5.32
C ARG A 32 -0.08 3.78 5.85
N TYR A 33 -0.93 3.48 6.82
CA TYR A 33 -1.04 2.17 7.43
C TYR A 33 -2.42 1.96 8.05
N ALA A 34 -2.78 0.70 8.22
CA ALA A 34 -3.97 0.25 8.92
C ALA A 34 -3.61 -0.86 9.90
N GLY A 35 -4.39 -1.03 10.97
CA GLY A 35 -4.06 -2.00 12.01
C GLY A 35 -4.86 -1.81 13.28
N LEU A 36 -4.56 -2.65 14.28
CA LEU A 36 -5.20 -2.62 15.59
C LEU A 36 -4.39 -1.80 16.58
N GLY A 37 -5.06 -1.28 17.60
CA GLY A 37 -4.37 -0.80 18.79
C GLY A 37 -3.66 -1.96 19.49
N SER A 38 -2.61 -1.66 20.26
CA SER A 38 -1.88 -2.62 21.08
C SER A 38 -1.80 -2.09 22.51
N CYS A 39 -2.67 -2.62 23.36
CA CYS A 39 -2.89 -2.18 24.74
C CYS A 39 -2.06 -3.03 25.70
N LEU A 40 -1.47 -2.39 26.71
CA LEU A 40 -0.81 -3.09 27.80
C LEU A 40 -1.86 -3.83 28.64
N GLN A 41 -1.63 -5.10 28.91
CA GLN A 41 -2.48 -5.95 29.75
C GLN A 41 -1.81 -6.21 31.11
N ALA A 42 -2.57 -6.77 32.04
CA ALA A 42 -2.12 -7.04 33.41
C ALA A 42 -0.95 -8.03 33.49
N ASP A 43 -0.76 -8.88 32.47
CA ASP A 43 0.37 -9.80 32.33
C ASP A 43 1.69 -9.10 31.93
N GLY A 44 1.66 -7.77 31.74
CA GLY A 44 2.79 -6.97 31.25
C GLY A 44 3.00 -7.06 29.73
N GLY A 45 2.21 -7.88 29.03
CA GLY A 45 2.20 -8.03 27.58
C GLY A 45 1.36 -6.95 26.91
N ARG A 46 1.66 -6.67 25.63
CA ARG A 46 0.84 -5.79 24.79
C ARG A 46 0.00 -6.62 23.82
N HIS A 47 -1.32 -6.50 23.91
CA HIS A 47 -2.27 -7.31 23.15
C HIS A 47 -3.13 -6.45 22.21
N PRO A 48 -3.57 -6.97 21.06
CA PRO A 48 -4.46 -6.25 20.14
C PRO A 48 -5.74 -5.78 20.83
N CYS A 49 -6.15 -4.53 20.59
CA CYS A 49 -7.29 -3.92 21.25
C CYS A 49 -8.01 -2.88 20.37
N GLY A 50 -9.27 -2.62 20.71
CA GLY A 50 -10.10 -1.60 20.05
C GLY A 50 -10.43 -1.94 18.59
N PRO A 51 -11.16 -1.06 17.89
CA PRO A 51 -11.48 -1.25 16.48
C PRO A 51 -10.23 -1.18 15.61
N LEU A 52 -10.34 -1.80 14.43
CA LEU A 52 -9.39 -1.58 13.35
C LEU A 52 -9.38 -0.10 12.98
N LYS A 53 -8.21 0.45 12.66
CA LYS A 53 -8.05 1.86 12.33
C LYS A 53 -7.24 2.07 11.06
N LEU A 54 -7.48 3.20 10.42
CA LEU A 54 -6.71 3.73 9.30
C LEU A 54 -6.00 5.01 9.75
N TRP A 55 -4.70 5.11 9.49
CA TRP A 55 -3.90 6.32 9.75
C TRP A 55 -3.54 7.00 8.44
N LEU A 56 -4.02 8.23 8.25
CA LEU A 56 -3.89 8.96 7.00
C LEU A 56 -2.71 9.94 7.01
N SER A 57 -2.29 10.35 5.82
CA SER A 57 -1.16 11.26 5.61
C SER A 57 -1.36 12.65 6.21
N ASN A 58 -2.62 13.09 6.32
CA ASN A 58 -3.03 14.35 6.94
C ASN A 58 -3.19 14.27 8.47
N GLY A 59 -2.82 13.15 9.09
CA GLY A 59 -2.92 12.96 10.55
C GLY A 59 -4.29 12.46 11.04
N ARG A 60 -5.30 12.36 10.17
CA ARG A 60 -6.60 11.79 10.54
C ARG A 60 -6.46 10.30 10.85
N VAL A 61 -7.11 9.86 11.93
CA VAL A 61 -7.25 8.46 12.29
C VAL A 61 -8.72 8.07 12.21
N VAL A 62 -9.05 7.04 11.44
CA VAL A 62 -10.42 6.59 11.21
C VAL A 62 -10.62 5.24 11.84
N ALA A 63 -11.59 5.10 12.74
CA ALA A 63 -11.97 3.81 13.32
C ALA A 63 -12.98 3.08 12.42
N LEU A 64 -12.81 1.77 12.30
CA LEU A 64 -13.67 0.86 11.55
C LEU A 64 -14.31 -0.12 12.55
N PRO A 65 -15.32 0.32 13.32
CA PRO A 65 -15.89 -0.48 14.42
C PRO A 65 -16.58 -1.76 13.94
N TYR A 66 -17.07 -1.76 12.72
CA TYR A 66 -17.76 -2.89 12.10
C TYR A 66 -16.84 -3.78 11.26
N ALA A 67 -15.53 -3.52 11.21
CA ALA A 67 -14.60 -4.40 10.51
C ALA A 67 -14.49 -5.74 11.25
N ARG A 68 -14.66 -6.83 10.51
CA ARG A 68 -14.48 -8.20 11.00
C ARG A 68 -13.05 -8.39 11.48
N ARG A 69 -12.91 -9.16 12.55
CA ARG A 69 -11.63 -9.56 13.14
C ARG A 69 -11.53 -11.07 13.12
N THR A 70 -10.34 -11.59 12.88
CA THR A 70 -10.08 -13.02 13.03
C THR A 70 -9.25 -13.25 14.28
N VAL A 71 -9.61 -14.27 15.05
CA VAL A 71 -8.83 -14.75 16.19
C VAL A 71 -8.02 -15.94 15.69
N ALA A 72 -6.72 -15.93 15.92
CA ALA A 72 -5.88 -17.09 15.68
C ALA A 72 -6.21 -18.21 16.69
N PRO A 73 -5.82 -19.46 16.43
CA PRO A 73 -6.10 -20.58 17.33
C PRO A 73 -5.51 -20.40 18.74
N ASP A 74 -4.43 -19.64 18.88
CA ASP A 74 -4.00 -19.04 20.14
C ASP A 74 -4.82 -17.77 20.40
N GLU A 75 -5.71 -17.84 21.38
CA GLU A 75 -6.79 -16.89 21.73
C GLU A 75 -6.40 -15.39 21.84
N TYR A 76 -5.12 -15.06 21.72
CA TYR A 76 -4.54 -13.74 21.88
C TYR A 76 -4.14 -13.04 20.56
N THR A 77 -4.01 -13.77 19.44
CA THR A 77 -3.60 -13.15 18.18
C THR A 77 -4.81 -12.76 17.34
N VAL A 78 -5.28 -11.52 17.49
CA VAL A 78 -6.30 -10.95 16.60
C VAL A 78 -5.61 -10.34 15.38
N ALA A 79 -5.89 -10.86 14.19
CA ALA A 79 -5.46 -10.22 12.95
C ALA A 79 -6.57 -9.30 12.44
N GLY A 80 -6.22 -8.02 12.24
CA GLY A 80 -7.03 -7.13 11.43
C GLY A 80 -6.91 -7.56 9.97
N VAL A 81 -7.90 -8.28 9.44
CA VAL A 81 -7.90 -8.71 8.04
C VAL A 81 -8.33 -7.52 7.17
N ILE A 82 -7.36 -6.69 6.81
CA ILE A 82 -7.52 -5.49 6.00
C ILE A 82 -6.42 -5.39 4.95
N ALA A 83 -6.77 -4.83 3.80
CA ALA A 83 -5.80 -4.39 2.81
C ALA A 83 -5.86 -2.88 2.65
N VAL A 84 -4.72 -2.28 2.34
CA VAL A 84 -4.60 -0.91 1.85
C VAL A 84 -4.06 -1.00 0.43
N SER A 85 -4.59 -0.21 -0.51
CA SER A 85 -4.06 -0.18 -1.87
C SER A 85 -2.64 0.41 -1.87
N GLN A 86 -1.82 -0.01 -2.85
CA GLN A 86 -0.44 0.46 -3.03
C GLN A 86 -0.28 1.99 -3.03
N ASP A 87 -1.27 2.70 -3.60
CA ASP A 87 -1.35 4.16 -3.66
C ASP A 87 -1.91 4.80 -2.38
N GLY A 88 -2.33 4.01 -1.40
CA GLY A 88 -2.97 4.42 -0.15
C GLY A 88 -4.35 5.07 -0.34
N ALA A 89 -4.90 5.07 -1.55
CA ALA A 89 -6.16 5.75 -1.83
C ALA A 89 -7.36 5.01 -1.22
N GLN A 90 -7.26 3.69 -1.05
CA GLN A 90 -8.37 2.85 -0.61
C GLN A 90 -7.94 1.80 0.42
N ALA A 91 -8.89 1.41 1.26
CA ALA A 91 -8.80 0.24 2.12
C ALA A 91 -9.93 -0.74 1.82
N ALA A 92 -9.68 -2.03 2.05
CA ALA A 92 -10.66 -3.09 1.89
C ALA A 92 -10.69 -3.99 3.13
N TYR A 93 -11.89 -4.25 3.65
CA TYR A 93 -12.10 -5.12 4.80
C TYR A 93 -13.50 -5.75 4.71
N PHE A 94 -13.71 -6.86 5.42
CA PHE A 94 -15.04 -7.47 5.51
C PHE A 94 -15.78 -6.94 6.74
N ALA A 95 -17.07 -6.69 6.63
CA ALA A 95 -17.90 -6.30 7.75
C ALA A 95 -18.15 -7.49 8.70
N GLY A 96 -18.26 -7.24 10.00
CA GLY A 96 -18.41 -8.27 11.02
C GLY A 96 -19.80 -8.93 11.03
N LYS A 97 -20.85 -8.14 10.74
CA LYS A 97 -22.25 -8.58 10.85
C LYS A 97 -22.65 -9.58 9.77
N ASP A 98 -22.40 -9.22 8.52
CA ASP A 98 -22.86 -9.94 7.32
C ASP A 98 -21.69 -10.48 6.48
N GLY A 99 -20.44 -10.19 6.89
CA GLY A 99 -19.28 -10.60 6.13
C GLY A 99 -19.15 -9.88 4.80
N VAL A 100 -19.87 -8.79 4.52
CA VAL A 100 -19.83 -8.13 3.21
C VAL A 100 -18.53 -7.35 3.04
N LEU A 101 -17.91 -7.45 1.86
CA LEU A 101 -16.73 -6.66 1.53
C LEU A 101 -17.08 -5.16 1.49
N THR A 102 -16.32 -4.37 2.23
CA THR A 102 -16.39 -2.91 2.24
C THR A 102 -15.09 -2.32 1.67
N ILE A 103 -15.24 -1.35 0.77
CA ILE A 103 -14.15 -0.52 0.24
C ILE A 103 -14.29 0.90 0.80
N TRP A 104 -13.26 1.39 1.46
CA TRP A 104 -13.22 2.74 2.04
C TRP A 104 -12.23 3.63 1.29
N GLU A 105 -12.63 4.87 0.98
CA GLU A 105 -11.84 5.82 0.20
C GLU A 105 -11.25 6.93 1.07
N ALA A 106 -9.94 7.14 0.97
CA ALA A 106 -9.19 8.09 1.78
C ALA A 106 -9.57 9.55 1.51
N ALA A 107 -9.70 9.91 0.23
CA ALA A 107 -9.97 11.26 -0.22
C ALA A 107 -11.34 11.77 0.28
N THR A 108 -12.37 10.92 0.17
CA THR A 108 -13.75 11.30 0.48
C THR A 108 -14.19 10.87 1.89
N GLY A 109 -13.51 9.89 2.48
CA GLY A 109 -13.91 9.25 3.73
C GLY A 109 -15.14 8.34 3.59
N ARG A 110 -15.59 8.06 2.36
CA ARG A 110 -16.79 7.27 2.08
C ARG A 110 -16.46 5.77 2.01
N ALA A 111 -17.41 4.95 2.45
CA ALA A 111 -17.39 3.51 2.27
C ALA A 111 -18.41 3.11 1.21
N ARG A 112 -18.10 2.08 0.41
CA ARG A 112 -19.06 1.37 -0.44
C ARG A 112 -18.99 -0.12 -0.15
N GLU A 113 -20.13 -0.78 -0.18
CA GLU A 113 -20.22 -2.22 -0.03
C GLU A 113 -20.14 -2.93 -1.39
N VAL A 114 -19.71 -4.19 -1.38
CA VAL A 114 -19.72 -5.10 -2.52
C VAL A 114 -20.48 -6.36 -2.09
N PRO A 115 -21.83 -6.33 -2.10
CA PRO A 115 -22.66 -7.37 -1.47
C PRO A 115 -22.45 -8.79 -2.04
N THR A 116 -21.99 -8.88 -3.28
CA THR A 116 -21.68 -10.14 -3.97
C THR A 116 -20.38 -10.80 -3.52
N VAL A 117 -19.55 -10.10 -2.74
CA VAL A 117 -18.28 -10.62 -2.20
C VAL A 117 -18.40 -10.64 -0.68
N THR A 118 -18.64 -11.83 -0.14
CA THR A 118 -18.78 -12.06 1.29
C THR A 118 -17.56 -12.80 1.85
N TRP A 119 -17.47 -12.81 3.18
CA TRP A 119 -16.50 -13.60 3.92
C TRP A 119 -16.61 -15.07 3.49
N PRO A 120 -15.50 -15.72 3.07
CA PRO A 120 -15.53 -17.11 2.66
C PRO A 120 -15.54 -18.02 3.89
N ASP A 121 -16.66 -18.70 4.14
CA ASP A 121 -16.78 -19.62 5.28
C ASP A 121 -15.93 -20.89 5.12
N ASP A 122 -15.52 -21.21 3.89
CA ASP A 122 -14.69 -22.36 3.58
C ASP A 122 -13.18 -22.10 3.69
N LEU A 123 -12.78 -20.87 4.02
CA LEU A 123 -11.38 -20.46 4.14
C LEU A 123 -11.07 -19.80 5.48
N ARG A 124 -10.06 -20.33 6.17
CA ARG A 124 -9.43 -19.63 7.29
C ARG A 124 -8.50 -18.56 6.71
N MET A 125 -9.06 -17.37 6.47
CA MET A 125 -8.33 -16.23 5.92
C MET A 125 -7.37 -15.59 6.92
N ASP A 126 -6.20 -15.20 6.43
CA ASP A 126 -5.15 -14.59 7.23
C ASP A 126 -4.55 -13.31 6.61
N ALA A 127 -4.80 -13.03 5.33
CA ALA A 127 -4.38 -11.77 4.71
C ALA A 127 -5.25 -11.35 3.52
N LEU A 128 -5.26 -10.04 3.27
CA LEU A 128 -5.83 -9.42 2.08
C LEU A 128 -4.74 -8.64 1.33
N THR A 129 -4.92 -8.49 0.02
CA THR A 129 -4.18 -7.53 -0.81
C THR A 129 -5.15 -6.80 -1.72
N LEU A 130 -4.96 -5.50 -1.91
CA LEU A 130 -5.84 -4.66 -2.72
C LEU A 130 -5.04 -4.06 -3.88
N SER A 131 -5.50 -4.30 -5.11
CA SER A 131 -4.85 -3.74 -6.28
C SER A 131 -4.87 -2.21 -6.25
N PRO A 132 -3.95 -1.53 -6.96
CA PRO A 132 -4.05 -0.09 -7.21
C PRO A 132 -5.43 0.30 -7.78
N GLY A 133 -6.06 1.34 -7.24
CA GLY A 133 -7.44 1.72 -7.57
C GLY A 133 -8.56 0.78 -7.06
N GLY A 134 -8.20 -0.26 -6.30
CA GLY A 134 -9.08 -1.15 -5.53
C GLY A 134 -10.08 -1.99 -6.31
N ARG A 135 -9.83 -2.24 -7.60
CA ARG A 135 -10.67 -3.13 -8.41
C ARG A 135 -10.56 -4.60 -8.02
N PHE A 136 -9.38 -5.08 -7.61
CA PHE A 136 -9.16 -6.49 -7.29
C PHE A 136 -8.73 -6.66 -5.85
N LEU A 137 -9.41 -7.56 -5.13
CA LEU A 137 -9.07 -7.97 -3.78
C LEU A 137 -8.53 -9.40 -3.81
N GLY A 138 -7.25 -9.58 -3.51
CA GLY A 138 -6.70 -10.90 -3.22
C GLY A 138 -7.03 -11.32 -1.79
N MET A 139 -7.51 -12.54 -1.64
CA MET A 139 -7.88 -13.16 -0.37
C MET A 139 -7.04 -14.40 -0.17
N ARG A 140 -6.19 -14.39 0.86
CA ARG A 140 -5.29 -15.50 1.20
C ARG A 140 -5.81 -16.20 2.45
N GLY A 141 -5.81 -17.53 2.39
CA GLY A 141 -6.13 -18.38 3.52
C GLY A 141 -5.76 -19.82 3.28
N VAL A 142 -6.25 -20.69 4.15
CA VAL A 142 -6.15 -22.14 4.03
C VAL A 142 -7.54 -22.78 4.08
N ASP A 143 -7.72 -23.88 3.34
CA ASP A 143 -8.92 -24.71 3.43
C ASP A 143 -8.88 -25.63 4.66
N ALA A 144 -9.96 -26.39 4.89
CA ALA A 144 -10.07 -27.35 6.02
C ALA A 144 -8.99 -28.45 6.02
N SER A 145 -8.24 -28.61 4.93
CA SER A 145 -7.10 -29.53 4.84
C SER A 145 -5.74 -28.83 5.02
N GLU A 146 -5.75 -27.61 5.55
CA GLU A 146 -4.58 -26.76 5.77
C GLU A 146 -3.79 -26.46 4.49
N ARG A 147 -4.44 -26.54 3.33
CA ARG A 147 -3.80 -26.19 2.04
C ARG A 147 -4.09 -24.75 1.68
N GLY A 148 -3.05 -24.04 1.24
CA GLY A 148 -3.15 -22.65 0.80
C GLY A 148 -4.08 -22.49 -0.41
N VAL A 149 -5.12 -21.67 -0.21
CA VAL A 149 -6.07 -21.27 -1.25
C VAL A 149 -6.05 -19.75 -1.33
N ASN A 150 -5.90 -19.25 -2.56
CA ASN A 150 -5.96 -17.83 -2.83
C ASN A 150 -7.07 -17.55 -3.83
N ARG A 151 -7.88 -16.54 -3.53
CA ARG A 151 -8.95 -16.05 -4.38
C ARG A 151 -8.70 -14.60 -4.75
N VAL A 152 -9.25 -14.17 -5.87
CA VAL A 152 -9.24 -12.77 -6.29
C VAL A 152 -10.65 -12.37 -6.67
N ALA A 153 -11.21 -11.44 -5.91
CA ALA A 153 -12.52 -10.88 -6.18
C ALA A 153 -12.39 -9.58 -6.99
N ASP A 154 -13.21 -9.43 -8.04
CA ASP A 154 -13.40 -8.15 -8.71
C ASP A 154 -14.45 -7.35 -7.93
N THR A 155 -14.03 -6.24 -7.31
CA THR A 155 -14.86 -5.39 -6.44
C THR A 155 -15.89 -4.56 -7.20
N THR A 156 -15.90 -4.62 -8.54
CA THR A 156 -16.86 -3.98 -9.42
C THR A 156 -17.93 -4.96 -9.89
N THR A 157 -17.53 -6.18 -10.24
CA THR A 157 -18.44 -7.19 -10.81
C THR A 157 -18.89 -8.27 -9.83
N GLY A 158 -18.21 -8.40 -8.68
CA GLY A 158 -18.46 -9.46 -7.71
C GLY A 158 -17.88 -10.82 -8.06
N LYS A 159 -17.34 -10.98 -9.27
CA LYS A 159 -16.81 -12.27 -9.72
C LYS A 159 -15.55 -12.65 -8.96
N VAL A 160 -15.44 -13.92 -8.60
CA VAL A 160 -14.30 -14.48 -7.87
C VAL A 160 -13.54 -15.45 -8.76
N PHE A 161 -12.23 -15.23 -8.88
CA PHE A 161 -11.29 -16.13 -9.51
C PHE A 161 -10.50 -16.89 -8.43
N THR A 162 -10.46 -18.22 -8.51
CA THR A 162 -9.66 -19.04 -7.60
C THR A 162 -8.34 -19.42 -8.28
N LEU A 163 -7.22 -19.12 -7.61
CA LEU A 163 -5.90 -19.50 -8.09
C LEU A 163 -5.68 -21.01 -7.97
N PRO A 164 -4.79 -21.60 -8.79
CA PRO A 164 -4.31 -22.96 -8.57
C PRO A 164 -3.81 -23.15 -7.13
N ARG A 165 -4.07 -24.33 -6.55
CA ARG A 165 -3.68 -24.66 -5.17
C ARG A 165 -2.18 -24.41 -4.93
N GLY A 166 -1.87 -23.83 -3.78
CA GLY A 166 -0.49 -23.49 -3.38
C GLY A 166 0.06 -22.22 -4.00
N TYR A 167 -0.61 -21.59 -4.97
CA TYR A 167 -0.22 -20.27 -5.47
C TYR A 167 -0.76 -19.19 -4.55
N GLN A 168 0.05 -18.16 -4.31
CA GLN A 168 -0.29 -16.95 -3.58
C GLN A 168 -0.30 -15.75 -4.53
N THR A 169 -1.24 -14.83 -4.33
CA THR A 169 -1.15 -13.51 -4.97
C THR A 169 0.02 -12.75 -4.37
N TRP A 170 0.92 -12.25 -5.21
CA TRP A 170 2.06 -11.47 -4.76
C TRP A 170 1.84 -9.99 -4.97
N ASP A 171 1.42 -9.59 -6.17
CA ASP A 171 1.22 -8.17 -6.48
C ASP A 171 0.41 -7.95 -7.77
N PHE A 172 -0.09 -6.73 -7.95
CA PHE A 172 -0.74 -6.22 -9.15
C PHE A 172 0.14 -5.16 -9.82
N SER A 173 0.11 -5.09 -11.15
CA SER A 173 0.73 -3.94 -11.82
C SER A 173 0.02 -2.63 -11.44
N PRO A 174 0.70 -1.47 -11.44
CA PRO A 174 0.11 -0.17 -11.12
C PRO A 174 -1.14 0.18 -11.93
N ASP A 175 -1.24 -0.32 -13.16
CA ASP A 175 -2.42 -0.13 -14.03
C ASP A 175 -3.54 -1.16 -13.79
N GLY A 176 -3.33 -2.13 -12.90
CA GLY A 176 -4.27 -3.20 -12.56
C GLY A 176 -4.49 -4.23 -13.68
N LYS A 177 -3.76 -4.16 -14.80
CA LYS A 177 -3.96 -5.05 -15.98
C LYS A 177 -3.24 -6.38 -15.87
N ARG A 178 -2.31 -6.50 -14.93
CA ARG A 178 -1.59 -7.73 -14.62
C ARG A 178 -1.62 -8.02 -13.14
N MET A 179 -1.55 -9.30 -12.83
CA MET A 179 -1.34 -9.80 -11.49
C MET A 179 -0.24 -10.85 -11.54
N MET A 180 0.67 -10.79 -10.58
CA MET A 180 1.65 -11.83 -10.33
C MET A 180 1.18 -12.71 -9.18
N ALA A 181 1.26 -14.01 -9.40
CA ALA A 181 1.04 -15.02 -8.37
C ALA A 181 2.08 -16.12 -8.52
N GLY A 182 2.27 -16.91 -7.46
CA GLY A 182 3.28 -17.95 -7.51
C GLY A 182 3.42 -18.76 -6.24
N ASP A 183 4.39 -19.67 -6.28
CA ASP A 183 4.85 -20.49 -5.17
C ASP A 183 6.36 -20.26 -4.98
N ASN A 184 6.99 -21.01 -4.07
CA ASN A 184 8.43 -20.88 -3.80
C ASN A 184 9.34 -21.31 -4.97
N ARG A 185 8.80 -21.73 -6.11
CA ARG A 185 9.51 -22.22 -7.29
C ARG A 185 9.05 -21.56 -8.59
N ARG A 186 7.86 -20.93 -8.61
CA ARG A 186 7.21 -20.47 -9.84
C ARG A 186 6.63 -19.08 -9.68
N ALA A 187 6.84 -18.24 -10.69
CA ALA A 187 6.15 -16.98 -10.88
C ALA A 187 5.23 -17.09 -12.11
N VAL A 188 4.00 -16.61 -11.98
CA VAL A 188 2.96 -16.65 -13.00
C VAL A 188 2.34 -15.27 -13.14
N LEU A 189 2.30 -14.77 -14.37
CA LEU A 189 1.64 -13.50 -14.70
C LEU A 189 0.29 -13.79 -15.35
N TYR A 190 -0.75 -13.19 -14.80
CA TYR A 190 -2.12 -13.26 -15.29
C TYR A 190 -2.52 -11.92 -15.91
N ALA A 191 -3.34 -11.96 -16.97
CA ALA A 191 -4.12 -10.80 -17.40
C ALA A 191 -5.40 -10.73 -16.59
N THR A 192 -5.60 -9.68 -15.81
CA THR A 192 -6.69 -9.56 -14.83
C THR A 192 -8.08 -9.47 -15.45
N GLY A 193 -8.18 -8.99 -16.70
CA GLY A 193 -9.47 -8.92 -17.42
C GLY A 193 -10.05 -10.28 -17.81
N THR A 194 -9.22 -11.32 -17.94
CA THR A 194 -9.68 -12.67 -18.35
C THR A 194 -9.15 -13.79 -17.46
N TRP A 195 -8.29 -13.47 -16.49
CA TRP A 195 -7.52 -14.42 -15.69
C TRP A 195 -6.71 -15.43 -16.52
N SER A 196 -6.40 -15.08 -17.78
CA SER A 196 -5.55 -15.90 -18.65
C SER A 196 -4.08 -15.76 -18.24
N VAL A 197 -3.37 -16.88 -18.28
CA VAL A 197 -1.93 -16.91 -18.03
C VAL A 197 -1.21 -16.27 -19.22
N LYS A 198 -0.38 -15.27 -18.95
CA LYS A 198 0.49 -14.59 -19.93
C LYS A 198 1.92 -15.07 -19.87
N LEU A 199 2.40 -15.46 -18.70
CA LEU A 199 3.77 -15.93 -18.53
C LEU A 199 3.86 -16.93 -17.37
N ARG A 200 4.69 -17.96 -17.55
CA ARG A 200 5.14 -18.85 -16.46
C ARG A 200 6.66 -18.88 -16.45
N ARG A 201 7.25 -18.81 -15.27
CA ARG A 201 8.70 -18.95 -15.05
C ARG A 201 8.96 -19.80 -13.82
N SER A 202 9.92 -20.73 -13.93
CA SER A 202 10.45 -21.49 -12.80
C SER A 202 11.45 -20.64 -12.03
N VAL A 203 10.94 -19.66 -11.31
CA VAL A 203 11.71 -18.70 -10.54
C VAL A 203 10.93 -18.29 -9.30
N TYR A 204 11.63 -18.18 -8.17
CA TYR A 204 11.15 -17.42 -7.04
C TYR A 204 11.52 -15.94 -7.19
N MET A 205 10.51 -15.08 -7.34
CA MET A 205 10.69 -13.63 -7.35
C MET A 205 9.42 -12.99 -6.80
N ARG A 206 9.43 -12.72 -5.49
CA ARG A 206 8.42 -11.89 -4.84
C ARG A 206 8.90 -10.43 -4.86
N GLY A 207 7.99 -9.52 -5.19
CA GLY A 207 8.26 -8.09 -5.30
C GLY A 207 7.18 -7.40 -6.12
N ASP A 208 7.39 -6.11 -6.37
CA ASP A 208 6.40 -5.25 -7.00
C ASP A 208 6.46 -5.30 -8.52
N LEU A 209 5.32 -5.53 -9.16
CA LEU A 209 5.19 -5.69 -10.60
C LEU A 209 5.10 -4.32 -11.28
N GLY A 210 6.08 -3.99 -12.10
CA GLY A 210 6.13 -2.72 -12.82
C GLY A 210 5.00 -2.54 -13.84
N PRO A 211 4.84 -1.30 -14.36
CA PRO A 211 3.77 -0.96 -15.31
C PRO A 211 3.92 -1.64 -16.67
N ASP A 212 5.11 -2.17 -16.99
CA ASP A 212 5.30 -3.04 -18.17
C ASP A 212 4.65 -4.43 -18.01
N GLY A 213 4.18 -4.75 -16.79
CA GLY A 213 3.50 -5.97 -16.45
C GLY A 213 4.39 -7.21 -16.46
N VAL A 214 5.73 -7.05 -16.49
CA VAL A 214 6.69 -8.18 -16.55
C VAL A 214 7.97 -7.96 -15.74
N THR A 215 8.29 -6.73 -15.35
CA THR A 215 9.47 -6.40 -14.55
C THR A 215 9.11 -6.33 -13.08
N VAL A 216 9.84 -7.06 -12.24
CA VAL A 216 9.59 -7.11 -10.79
C VAL A 216 10.69 -6.39 -10.04
N ALA A 217 10.36 -5.55 -9.07
CA ALA A 217 11.32 -4.90 -8.18
C ALA A 217 11.24 -5.46 -6.75
N ALA A 218 12.39 -5.70 -6.14
CA ALA A 218 12.47 -6.08 -4.74
C ALA A 218 13.74 -5.50 -4.09
N PRO A 219 13.66 -4.94 -2.87
CA PRO A 219 14.86 -4.59 -2.14
C PRO A 219 15.61 -5.86 -1.75
N LYS A 220 16.94 -5.77 -1.79
CA LYS A 220 17.84 -6.82 -1.31
C LYS A 220 18.99 -6.16 -0.57
N TRP A 221 19.42 -6.80 0.50
CA TRP A 221 20.62 -6.39 1.21
C TRP A 221 21.56 -7.57 1.41
N THR A 222 22.84 -7.26 1.55
CA THR A 222 23.88 -8.21 1.95
C THR A 222 24.72 -7.59 3.06
N LYS A 223 25.11 -8.42 4.04
CA LYS A 223 26.02 -8.01 5.11
C LYS A 223 27.32 -8.77 4.95
N THR A 224 28.43 -8.05 4.90
CA THR A 224 29.78 -8.63 4.86
C THR A 224 30.61 -7.91 5.92
N GLY A 225 30.98 -8.65 6.97
CA GLY A 225 31.54 -8.05 8.19
C GLY A 225 30.58 -7.02 8.79
N GLY A 226 31.08 -5.81 9.08
CA GLY A 226 30.29 -4.69 9.60
C GLY A 226 29.55 -3.87 8.54
N SER A 227 29.75 -4.14 7.24
CA SER A 227 29.21 -3.32 6.15
C SER A 227 27.94 -3.94 5.56
N VAL A 228 26.91 -3.11 5.35
CA VAL A 228 25.63 -3.51 4.73
C VAL A 228 25.50 -2.83 3.37
N LYS A 229 25.35 -3.63 2.32
CA LYS A 229 25.04 -3.14 0.96
C LYS A 229 23.55 -3.31 0.72
N ASN A 230 22.87 -2.24 0.32
CA ASN A 230 21.46 -2.26 -0.05
C ASN A 230 21.33 -2.00 -1.55
N VAL A 231 20.46 -2.76 -2.20
CA VAL A 231 20.10 -2.57 -3.62
C VAL A 231 18.59 -2.71 -3.78
N VAL A 232 18.04 -2.10 -4.83
CA VAL A 232 16.77 -2.55 -5.41
C VAL A 232 17.11 -3.41 -6.62
N LEU A 233 16.78 -4.70 -6.54
CA LEU A 233 16.91 -5.63 -7.65
C LEU A 233 15.67 -5.49 -8.54
N THR A 234 15.87 -5.26 -9.83
CA THR A 234 14.82 -5.44 -10.83
C THR A 234 15.10 -6.68 -11.66
N ARG A 235 14.05 -7.43 -12.00
CA ARG A 235 14.13 -8.60 -12.87
C ARG A 235 12.99 -8.59 -13.87
N ASN A 236 13.33 -8.56 -15.15
CA ASN A 236 12.36 -8.76 -16.21
C ASN A 236 12.10 -10.28 -16.34
N LEU A 237 10.87 -10.71 -16.10
CA LEU A 237 10.52 -12.14 -16.10
C LEU A 237 10.47 -12.73 -17.51
N ALA A 238 10.23 -11.91 -18.55
CA ALA A 238 10.21 -12.38 -19.92
C ALA A 238 11.63 -12.72 -20.43
N THR A 239 12.58 -11.82 -20.21
CA THR A 239 13.97 -11.90 -20.72
C THR A 239 14.98 -12.45 -19.71
N ALA A 240 14.57 -12.62 -18.45
CA ALA A 240 15.44 -12.93 -17.30
C ALA A 240 16.52 -11.87 -16.98
N LYS A 241 16.54 -10.73 -17.70
CA LYS A 241 17.46 -9.62 -17.45
C LYS A 241 17.30 -9.12 -16.01
N ARG A 242 18.43 -8.95 -15.32
CA ARG A 242 18.50 -8.42 -13.96
C ARG A 242 19.25 -7.09 -13.94
N THR A 243 18.83 -6.19 -13.08
CA THR A 243 19.55 -4.95 -12.79
C THR A 243 19.56 -4.74 -11.28
N SER A 244 20.72 -4.43 -10.73
CA SER A 244 20.85 -4.04 -9.32
C SER A 244 21.08 -2.55 -9.27
N ILE A 245 20.21 -1.84 -8.57
CA ILE A 245 20.31 -0.39 -8.35
C ILE A 245 20.83 -0.20 -6.93
N PRO A 246 22.10 0.19 -6.72
CA PRO A 246 22.61 0.49 -5.39
C PRO A 246 21.78 1.60 -4.73
N ILE A 247 21.48 1.45 -3.45
CA ILE A 247 20.85 2.49 -2.66
C ILE A 247 21.65 2.72 -1.39
N ARG A 248 21.90 4.00 -1.07
CA ARG A 248 22.65 4.37 0.14
C ARG A 248 21.65 4.77 1.23
N LEU A 249 21.51 3.91 2.24
CA LEU A 249 20.64 4.14 3.39
C LEU A 249 21.41 4.75 4.55
N ARG A 250 20.69 5.37 5.49
CA ARG A 250 21.28 5.87 6.74
C ARG A 250 21.68 4.70 7.63
N LYS A 251 22.59 4.93 8.57
CA LYS A 251 22.98 3.89 9.56
C LYS A 251 21.75 3.47 10.38
N GLY A 252 21.51 2.16 10.46
CA GLY A 252 20.36 1.57 11.17
C GLY A 252 19.04 1.63 10.40
N GLU A 253 19.05 2.02 9.13
CA GLU A 253 17.89 2.01 8.25
C GLU A 253 17.94 0.79 7.31
N THR A 254 16.80 0.12 7.14
CA THR A 254 16.65 -1.10 6.34
C THR A 254 15.56 -0.91 5.30
N ALA A 255 15.79 -1.34 4.07
CA ALA A 255 14.76 -1.37 3.03
C ALA A 255 13.78 -2.52 3.28
N LEU A 256 12.48 -2.22 3.27
CA LEU A 256 11.40 -3.19 3.51
C LEU A 256 10.79 -3.69 2.22
N THR A 257 10.32 -2.77 1.39
CA THR A 257 9.68 -3.06 0.10
C THR A 257 10.09 -2.02 -0.94
N ALA A 258 9.84 -2.33 -2.21
CA ALA A 258 9.94 -1.41 -3.32
C ALA A 258 8.59 -1.37 -4.03
N ARG A 259 8.24 -0.24 -4.64
CA ARG A 259 7.00 -0.12 -5.41
C ARG A 259 7.17 0.68 -6.69
N TRP A 260 6.46 0.30 -7.74
CA TRP A 260 6.34 1.06 -8.98
C TRP A 260 5.09 1.94 -8.95
N ASP A 261 5.18 3.15 -9.49
CA ASP A 261 3.99 3.92 -9.84
C ASP A 261 3.60 3.72 -11.31
N ARG A 262 2.41 4.23 -11.68
CA ARG A 262 1.90 4.17 -13.07
C ARG A 262 2.80 4.86 -14.08
N ALA A 263 3.60 5.84 -13.64
CA ALA A 263 4.55 6.54 -14.50
C ALA A 263 5.88 5.78 -14.64
N GLY A 264 6.04 4.63 -13.98
CA GLY A 264 7.26 3.83 -14.02
C GLY A 264 8.39 4.39 -13.17
N HIS A 265 8.07 5.23 -12.18
CA HIS A 265 9.04 5.54 -11.13
C HIS A 265 9.10 4.41 -10.12
N LEU A 266 10.28 4.25 -9.52
CA LEU A 266 10.55 3.25 -8.50
C LEU A 266 10.75 3.93 -7.15
N ASP A 267 9.99 3.50 -6.15
CA ASP A 267 10.15 3.89 -4.76
C ASP A 267 10.67 2.73 -3.92
N VAL A 268 11.28 3.08 -2.79
CA VAL A 268 11.67 2.13 -1.75
C VAL A 268 11.17 2.63 -0.40
N LEU A 269 10.50 1.75 0.34
CA LEU A 269 10.13 1.98 1.72
C LEU A 269 11.26 1.50 2.61
N THR A 270 11.68 2.34 3.54
CA THR A 270 12.66 1.98 4.55
C THR A 270 12.05 2.07 5.93
N ARG A 271 12.68 1.37 6.89
CA ARG A 271 12.40 1.48 8.31
C ARG A 271 13.66 1.77 9.09
N SER A 272 13.56 2.70 10.04
CA SER A 272 14.56 2.89 11.08
C SER A 272 13.88 2.85 12.46
N ASP A 273 14.46 2.08 13.36
CA ASP A 273 13.92 1.85 14.70
C ASP A 273 14.78 2.58 15.73
N ARG A 274 14.16 3.37 16.62
CA ARG A 274 14.85 4.11 17.68
C ARG A 274 14.04 4.08 18.97
N HIS A 275 14.72 3.90 20.10
CA HIS A 275 14.09 4.08 21.42
C HIS A 275 14.16 5.56 21.81
N VAL A 276 13.02 6.14 22.17
CA VAL A 276 12.91 7.52 22.65
C VAL A 276 12.07 7.49 23.92
N ASN A 277 12.67 7.85 25.06
CA ASN A 277 12.02 7.82 26.38
C ASN A 277 11.37 6.47 26.72
N GLY A 278 12.06 5.36 26.41
CA GLY A 278 11.56 3.99 26.65
C GLY A 278 10.61 3.46 25.56
N ASP A 279 10.09 4.31 24.67
CA ASP A 279 9.21 3.88 23.59
C ASP A 279 9.98 3.58 22.30
N LEU A 280 9.69 2.41 21.72
CA LEU A 280 10.15 2.06 20.38
C LEU A 280 9.39 2.86 19.33
N ARG A 281 10.10 3.75 18.61
CA ARG A 281 9.58 4.49 17.45
C ARG A 281 10.07 3.86 16.16
N ARG A 282 9.13 3.37 15.35
CA ARG A 282 9.39 2.81 14.01
C ARG A 282 9.11 3.87 12.96
N THR A 283 10.16 4.49 12.45
CA THR A 283 10.02 5.51 11.38
C THR A 283 10.07 4.81 10.03
N HIS A 284 9.01 5.00 9.25
CA HIS A 284 8.91 4.51 7.89
C HIS A 284 9.12 5.68 6.93
N THR A 285 9.96 5.51 5.92
CA THR A 285 10.29 6.58 4.97
C THR A 285 10.22 6.05 3.55
N TRP A 286 9.41 6.70 2.72
CA TRP A 286 9.37 6.46 1.28
C TRP A 286 10.41 7.34 0.59
N TYR A 287 11.24 6.73 -0.24
CA TYR A 287 12.17 7.42 -1.12
C TYR A 287 11.88 7.08 -2.57
N ARG A 288 11.88 8.10 -3.43
CA ARG A 288 12.00 7.93 -4.87
C ARG A 288 13.45 7.61 -5.24
N VAL A 289 13.64 6.51 -5.97
CA VAL A 289 14.94 6.08 -6.47
C VAL A 289 15.20 6.72 -7.83
N ASN A 290 16.26 7.54 -7.93
CA ASN A 290 16.79 7.94 -9.22
C ASN A 290 17.61 6.78 -9.80
N ARG A 291 17.11 6.17 -10.88
CA ARG A 291 17.71 4.96 -11.48
C ARG A 291 19.03 5.21 -12.22
N SER A 292 19.35 6.45 -12.59
CA SER A 292 20.62 6.79 -13.26
C SER A 292 21.68 7.25 -12.26
N THR A 293 21.31 8.05 -11.27
CA THR A 293 22.26 8.59 -10.28
C THR A 293 22.34 7.78 -9.00
N HIS A 294 21.43 6.82 -8.80
CA HIS A 294 21.28 6.01 -7.58
C HIS A 294 20.95 6.81 -6.31
N GLN A 295 20.59 8.08 -6.47
CA GLN A 295 20.20 8.95 -5.37
C GLN A 295 18.77 8.69 -4.90
N LEU A 296 18.55 8.90 -3.60
CA LEU A 296 17.24 8.76 -2.98
C LEU A 296 16.68 10.16 -2.66
N ARG A 297 15.47 10.44 -3.14
CA ARG A 297 14.71 11.64 -2.77
C ARG A 297 13.56 11.24 -1.85
N ARG A 298 13.55 11.74 -0.62
CA ARG A 298 12.45 11.47 0.33
C ARG A 298 11.14 12.04 -0.21
N ILE A 299 10.08 11.23 -0.23
CA ILE A 299 8.74 11.63 -0.69
C ILE A 299 7.68 11.56 0.41
N ASP A 300 7.85 10.70 1.41
CA ASP A 300 7.00 10.67 2.62
C ASP A 300 7.80 10.12 3.80
N SER A 301 7.39 10.46 5.03
CA SER A 301 7.95 9.90 6.26
C SER A 301 6.93 9.97 7.39
N PHE A 302 6.78 8.87 8.12
CA PHE A 302 5.82 8.76 9.21
C PHE A 302 6.29 7.79 10.28
N VAL A 303 5.76 7.94 11.49
CA VAL A 303 6.09 7.10 12.64
C VAL A 303 4.91 6.21 12.95
N ILE A 304 5.17 4.91 13.12
CA ILE A 304 4.23 3.98 13.72
C ILE A 304 4.65 3.78 15.17
N PRO A 305 3.83 4.19 16.16
CA PRO A 305 4.15 4.01 17.57
C PRO A 305 4.01 2.55 17.99
N SER A 306 4.65 2.18 19.10
CA SER A 306 4.55 0.85 19.72
C SER A 306 3.11 0.47 20.12
N SER A 307 2.22 1.45 20.28
CA SER A 307 0.79 1.27 20.55
C SER A 307 -0.03 0.79 19.36
N VAL A 308 0.58 0.58 18.19
CA VAL A 308 -0.05 -0.04 17.02
C VAL A 308 0.58 -1.41 16.78
N GLY A 309 -0.23 -2.45 16.89
CA GLY A 309 0.16 -3.85 16.69
C GLY A 309 -0.50 -4.43 15.45
N GLY A 310 0.16 -5.40 14.79
CA GLY A 310 -0.41 -6.13 13.65
C GLY A 310 -0.95 -5.21 12.56
N TYR A 311 -0.07 -4.40 11.96
CA TYR A 311 -0.44 -3.41 10.96
C TYR A 311 -0.04 -3.83 9.53
N VAL A 312 -0.79 -3.31 8.57
CA VAL A 312 -0.48 -3.35 7.14
C VAL A 312 -0.11 -1.94 6.68
N LEU A 313 0.89 -1.85 5.81
CA LEU A 313 1.33 -0.61 5.18
C LEU A 313 0.65 -0.47 3.81
N ALA A 314 0.54 0.76 3.30
CA ALA A 314 0.28 0.97 1.89
C ALA A 314 1.56 0.64 1.10
N GLU A 315 1.65 -0.59 0.59
CA GLU A 315 2.83 -1.14 -0.11
C GLU A 315 2.49 -1.63 -1.51
#